data_AF-A0A1C6HHN9-F1
#
_entry.id   AF-A0A1C6HHN9-F1
#
_cell.length_a   1.000
_cell.length_b   1.000
_cell.length_c   1.000
_cell.angle_alpha   90.00
_cell.angle_beta   90.00
_cell.angle_gamma   90.00
#
_symmetry.space_group_name_H-M   'P 1'
#
loop_
_entity.id
_entity.type
_entity.pdbx_description
1 polymer ?
#
loop_
_entity_poly.entity_id
_entity_poly.type
_entity_poly.pdbx_seq_one_letter_code
_entity_poly.pdbx_strand_id
1 'polypeptide(L)'
;MMYPYMTLADETEIVHSQIIEKDGMKKVIVNFERPTENGFDSARCELPDYKWTERIGYSDEEIEMFEELLHSNAHLLYKYAENGGIQIA
;
A
#
# COMPACT_ATOMS: atom_id res chain seq x y z
N MET A 1 -6.65 -6.16 9.40
CA MET A 1 -5.76 -5.20 10.09
C MET A 1 -4.77 -4.67 9.07
N MET A 2 -4.36 -3.41 9.20
CA MET A 2 -3.34 -2.79 8.35
C MET A 2 -2.04 -2.71 9.13
N TYR A 3 -0.91 -2.91 8.45
CA TYR A 3 0.43 -2.91 9.03
C TYR A 3 1.29 -1.86 8.33
N PRO A 4 2.08 -1.07 9.07
CA PRO A 4 2.98 -0.09 8.48
C PRO A 4 4.06 -0.77 7.65
N TYR A 5 4.34 -0.18 6.49
CA TYR A 5 5.43 -0.58 5.61
C TYR A 5 6.55 0.46 5.64
N MET A 6 6.24 1.70 5.26
CA MET A 6 7.18 2.82 5.30
C MET A 6 6.44 4.17 5.25
N THR A 7 7.16 5.24 5.56
CA THR A 7 6.70 6.62 5.41
C THR A 7 7.61 7.34 4.42
N LEU A 8 7.03 8.04 3.45
CA LEU A 8 7.76 8.80 2.44
C LEU A 8 8.14 10.20 2.96
N ALA A 9 8.98 10.91 2.21
CA ALA A 9 9.48 12.23 2.60
C ALA A 9 8.39 13.31 2.67
N ASP A 10 7.28 13.11 1.96
CA ASP A 10 6.11 13.99 1.94
C ASP A 10 5.05 13.60 3.00
N GLU A 11 5.44 12.80 3.99
CA GLU A 11 4.57 12.28 5.05
C GLU A 11 3.52 11.26 4.58
N THR A 12 3.57 10.78 3.34
CA THR A 12 2.71 9.67 2.89
C THR A 12 3.07 8.40 3.66
N GLU A 13 2.12 7.88 4.43
CA GLU A 13 2.21 6.58 5.08
C GLU A 13 1.73 5.48 4.14
N ILE A 14 2.57 4.46 3.98
CA ILE A 14 2.25 3.26 3.20
C ILE A 14 1.98 2.13 4.18
N VAL A 15 0.76 1.59 4.14
CA VAL A 15 0.33 0.48 4.99
C VAL A 15 -0.21 -0.67 4.14
N HIS A 16 -0.06 -1.90 4.60
CA HIS A 16 -0.53 -3.09 3.88
C HIS A 16 -1.43 -3.98 4.74
N SER A 17 -2.33 -4.72 4.11
CA SER A 17 -3.13 -5.74 4.79
C SER A 17 -2.31 -7.01 5.08
N GLN A 18 -2.84 -7.90 5.92
CA GLN A 18 -2.47 -9.32 5.87
C GLN A 18 -2.79 -9.95 4.51
N ILE A 19 -2.34 -11.19 4.29
CA ILE A 19 -2.78 -11.96 3.12
C ILE A 19 -4.29 -12.17 3.16
N ILE A 20 -4.95 -11.81 2.08
CA ILE A 20 -6.37 -12.06 1.84
C ILE A 20 -6.46 -13.14 0.76
N GLU A 21 -6.89 -14.34 1.13
CA GLU A 21 -7.09 -15.42 0.16
C GLU A 21 -8.51 -15.38 -0.40
N LYS A 22 -8.63 -15.23 -1.71
CA LYS A 22 -9.92 -15.23 -2.40
C LYS A 22 -9.77 -15.99 -3.72
N ASP A 23 -10.66 -16.96 -3.95
CA ASP A 23 -10.67 -17.77 -5.17
C ASP A 23 -9.32 -18.46 -5.48
N GLY A 24 -8.58 -18.87 -4.43
CA GLY A 24 -7.26 -19.49 -4.54
C GLY A 24 -6.11 -18.52 -4.86
N MET A 25 -6.39 -17.20 -4.87
CA MET A 25 -5.38 -16.17 -5.09
C MET A 25 -5.10 -15.39 -3.80
N LYS A 26 -3.81 -15.23 -3.49
CA LYS A 26 -3.35 -14.39 -2.37
C LYS A 26 -3.32 -12.92 -2.81
N LYS A 27 -4.12 -12.10 -2.15
CA LYS A 27 -4.18 -10.65 -2.34
C LYS A 27 -3.58 -9.90 -1.16
N VAL A 28 -2.99 -8.75 -1.45
CA VAL A 28 -2.57 -7.76 -0.45
C VAL A 28 -3.13 -6.41 -0.87
N ILE A 29 -3.78 -5.73 0.06
CA ILE A 29 -4.26 -4.37 -0.12
C ILE A 29 -3.19 -3.43 0.43
N VAL A 30 -2.78 -2.44 -0.36
CA VAL A 30 -1.83 -1.40 0.06
C VAL A 30 -2.56 -0.07 0.02
N ASN A 31 -2.55 0.66 1.14
CA ASN A 31 -3.05 2.03 1.21
C ASN A 31 -1.89 3.02 1.31
N PHE A 32 -2.12 4.19 0.73
CA PHE A 32 -1.25 5.36 0.76
C PHE A 32 -2.06 6.51 1.34
N GLU A 33 -1.65 7.03 2.50
CA GLU A 33 -2.41 8.05 3.22
C GLU A 33 -1.48 9.21 3.61
N ARG A 34 -1.82 10.44 3.23
CA ARG A 34 -1.05 11.64 3.54
C ARG A 34 -1.96 12.69 4.20
N PRO A 35 -1.64 13.21 5.38
CA PRO A 35 -2.44 14.26 6.01
C PRO A 35 -2.39 15.55 5.19
N THR A 36 -3.51 16.27 5.17
CA THR A 36 -3.62 17.60 4.57
C THR A 36 -4.25 18.58 5.56
N GLU A 37 -4.24 19.88 5.26
CA GLU A 37 -4.85 20.90 6.14
C GLU A 37 -6.34 20.64 6.42
N ASN A 38 -7.04 19.96 5.49
CA ASN A 38 -8.49 19.75 5.55
C ASN A 38 -8.91 18.27 5.63
N GLY A 39 -7.97 17.33 5.82
CA GLY A 39 -8.27 15.90 5.83
C GLY A 39 -7.08 15.04 5.44
N PHE A 40 -7.27 14.15 4.47
CA PHE A 40 -6.26 13.21 4.00
C PHE A 40 -6.37 12.98 2.49
N ASP A 41 -5.24 12.92 1.82
CA ASP A 41 -5.13 12.29 0.51
C ASP A 41 -5.08 10.77 0.72
N SER A 42 -5.79 10.01 -0.12
CA SER A 42 -5.91 8.56 0.01
C SER A 42 -5.81 7.87 -1.35
N ALA A 43 -5.01 6.82 -1.42
CA ALA A 43 -5.02 5.90 -2.55
C ALA A 43 -4.94 4.45 -2.07
N ARG A 44 -5.55 3.54 -2.82
CA ARG A 44 -5.58 2.10 -2.51
C ARG A 44 -5.30 1.26 -3.73
N CYS A 45 -4.34 0.35 -3.62
CA CYS A 45 -3.98 -0.61 -4.66
C CYS A 45 -4.14 -2.06 -4.17
N GLU A 46 -4.64 -2.93 -5.04
CA GLU A 46 -4.73 -4.38 -4.81
C GLU A 46 -3.64 -5.13 -5.60
N LEU A 47 -2.79 -5.87 -4.88
CA LEU A 47 -1.84 -6.82 -5.46
C LEU A 47 -2.47 -8.23 -5.56
N PRO A 48 -2.11 -9.04 -6.57
CA PRO A 48 -1.04 -8.82 -7.54
C PRO A 48 -1.50 -8.10 -8.82
N ASP A 49 -2.77 -7.72 -8.90
CA ASP A 49 -3.40 -7.15 -10.11
C ASP A 49 -2.98 -5.69 -10.38
N TYR A 50 -2.26 -5.06 -9.45
CA TYR A 50 -1.92 -3.62 -9.45
C TYR A 50 -3.14 -2.74 -9.69
N LYS A 51 -4.28 -3.14 -9.10
CA LYS A 51 -5.56 -2.48 -9.33
C LYS A 51 -5.75 -1.36 -8.33
N TRP A 52 -5.70 -0.13 -8.81
CA TRP A 52 -6.11 1.06 -8.05
C TRP A 52 -7.63 1.10 -7.88
N THR A 53 -8.10 1.10 -6.62
CA THR A 53 -9.53 1.08 -6.26
C THR A 53 -10.00 2.37 -5.61
N GLU A 54 -9.07 3.20 -5.13
CA GLU A 54 -9.33 4.50 -4.55
C GLU A 54 -8.18 5.44 -4.92
N ARG A 55 -8.52 6.68 -5.24
CA ARG A 55 -7.57 7.76 -5.49
C ARG A 55 -8.25 9.11 -5.23
N ILE A 56 -7.79 9.79 -4.19
CA ILE A 56 -8.28 11.08 -3.71
C ILE A 56 -7.06 11.92 -3.36
N GLY A 57 -6.93 13.10 -3.95
CA GLY A 57 -5.86 14.06 -3.64
C GLY A 57 -4.54 13.84 -4.39
N TYR A 58 -4.19 12.59 -4.72
CA TYR A 58 -2.96 12.29 -5.45
C TYR A 58 -3.04 12.58 -6.96
N SER A 59 -1.96 13.16 -7.49
CA SER A 59 -1.72 13.41 -8.92
C SER A 59 -1.37 12.14 -9.70
N ASP A 60 -1.35 12.23 -11.04
CA ASP A 60 -0.99 11.09 -11.89
C ASP A 60 0.47 10.68 -11.66
N GLU A 61 1.36 11.66 -11.54
CA GLU A 61 2.80 11.49 -11.29
C GLU A 61 3.07 10.77 -9.96
N GLU A 62 2.33 11.12 -8.90
CA GLU A 62 2.43 10.43 -7.60
C GLU A 62 1.97 8.98 -7.68
N ILE A 63 0.89 8.70 -8.43
CA ILE A 63 0.39 7.33 -8.62
C ILE A 63 1.37 6.48 -9.42
N GLU A 64 1.99 7.04 -10.47
CA GLU A 64 3.05 6.37 -11.23
C GLU A 64 4.24 6.02 -10.31
N MET A 65 4.67 6.95 -9.47
CA MET A 65 5.73 6.69 -8.48
C MET A 65 5.33 5.58 -7.50
N PHE A 66 4.09 5.57 -7.01
CA PHE A 66 3.60 4.50 -6.14
C PHE A 66 3.54 3.15 -6.85
N GLU A 67 3.17 3.12 -8.13
CA GLU A 67 3.12 1.90 -8.93
C GLU A 67 4.52 1.30 -9.13
N GLU A 68 5.53 2.12 -9.43
CA GLU A 68 6.93 1.69 -9.49
C GLU A 68 7.43 1.14 -8.14
N LEU A 69 7.06 1.79 -7.04
CA LEU A 69 7.37 1.33 -5.69
C LEU A 69 6.74 -0.03 -5.43
N LEU A 70 5.47 -0.23 -5.78
CA LEU A 70 4.77 -1.51 -5.62
C LEU A 70 5.43 -2.61 -6.44
N HIS A 71 5.77 -2.35 -7.71
CA HIS A 71 6.45 -3.33 -8.56
C HIS A 71 7.82 -3.73 -7.99
N SER A 72 8.56 -2.76 -7.45
CA SER A 72 9.88 -3.01 -6.86
C SER A 72 9.80 -3.79 -5.54
N ASN A 73 8.70 -3.64 -4.79
CA ASN A 73 8.60 -4.13 -3.41
C ASN A 73 7.51 -5.20 -3.18
N ALA A 74 6.77 -5.63 -4.21
CA ALA A 74 5.66 -6.58 -4.07
C ALA A 74 6.05 -7.83 -3.27
N HIS A 75 7.22 -8.41 -3.56
CA HIS A 75 7.74 -9.58 -2.85
C HIS A 75 7.91 -9.35 -1.33
N LEU A 76 8.34 -8.16 -0.91
CA LEU A 76 8.45 -7.78 0.51
C LEU A 76 7.08 -7.57 1.14
N LEU A 77 6.16 -6.91 0.44
CA LEU A 77 4.78 -6.70 0.89
C LEU A 77 4.08 -8.03 1.15
N TYR A 78 4.22 -9.01 0.26
CA TYR A 78 3.71 -10.36 0.48
C TYR A 78 4.37 -11.04 1.68
N LYS A 79 5.69 -10.97 1.80
CA LYS A 79 6.42 -11.54 2.94
C LYS A 79 5.94 -10.95 4.26
N TYR A 80 5.81 -9.63 4.37
CA TYR A 80 5.35 -8.99 5.60
C TYR A 80 3.87 -9.24 5.86
N ALA A 81 3.04 -9.30 4.82
CA ALA A 81 1.63 -9.68 4.94
C ALA A 81 1.43 -11.10 5.50
N GLU A 82 2.33 -12.04 5.17
CA GLU A 82 2.32 -13.40 5.73
C GLU A 82 2.77 -13.45 7.21
N ASN A 83 3.59 -12.49 7.65
CA ASN A 83 4.15 -12.44 9.00
C ASN A 83 3.42 -11.49 9.96
N GLY A 84 2.30 -10.89 9.51
CA GLY A 84 1.54 -9.93 10.31
C GLY A 84 2.23 -8.57 10.48
N GLY A 85 2.94 -8.11 9.45
CA GLY A 85 3.66 -6.84 9.42
C GLY A 85 5.17 -6.99 9.58
N ILE A 86 5.86 -5.85 9.65
CA ILE A 86 7.31 -5.79 9.90
C ILE A 86 7.55 -6.12 11.37
N GLN A 87 8.22 -7.25 11.62
CA GLN A 87 8.67 -7.60 12.97
C GLN A 87 10.04 -6.96 13.20
N ILE A 88 10.06 -5.88 13.98
CA ILE A 88 11.29 -5.30 14.50
C ILE A 88 11.58 -6.04 15.81
N ALA A 89 12.65 -6.84 15.80
CA ALA A 89 13.14 -7.60 16.96
C ALA A 89 13.98 -6.72 17.90
#